data_AF-A0ABC8S8A3-F1
#
_entry.id   AF-A0ABC8S8A3-F1
#
_cell.length_a   1.000
_cell.length_b   1.000
_cell.length_c   1.000
_cell.angle_alpha   90.00
_cell.angle_beta   90.00
_cell.angle_gamma   90.00
#
_symmetry.space_group_name_H-M   'P 1'
#
loop_
_entity.id
_entity.type
_entity.pdbx_description
1 polymer ?
#
loop_
_entity_poly.entity_id
_entity_poly.type
_entity_poly.pdbx_seq_one_letter_code
_entity_poly.pdbx_strand_id
1 'polypeptide(L)'
;MEVYARALAAFIVGWFALFHGLLIAVNGEFDYADALTKSIIFLEAQRSGKLPPNHRPSWRGDSALEDGKLANVDLVGGYYDAGDNVKYGLPMAFTVTTLSWAAIFYESELKAAGEMENVRAAIRWGTDYFIKASSRRDCLYVQANPLSPTIRTSKITAQSISYVKKGWTSGREGTESGNQHEVSK
;
A
#
# COMPACT_ATOMS: atom_id res chain seq x y z
N MET A 1 -57.98 -10.82 -35.66
CA MET A 1 -56.99 -9.80 -35.23
C MET A 1 -57.12 -9.45 -33.76
N GLU A 2 -58.32 -9.09 -33.28
CA GLU A 2 -58.56 -8.62 -31.91
C GLU A 2 -58.31 -9.68 -30.81
N VAL A 3 -58.68 -10.95 -31.06
CA VAL A 3 -58.43 -12.07 -30.13
C VAL A 3 -56.93 -12.34 -29.96
N TYR A 4 -56.15 -12.23 -31.03
CA TYR A 4 -54.69 -12.39 -30.99
C TYR A 4 -54.01 -11.25 -30.23
N ALA A 5 -54.48 -10.01 -30.38
CA ALA A 5 -53.96 -8.87 -29.63
C ALA A 5 -54.21 -9.00 -28.13
N ARG A 6 -55.38 -9.52 -27.72
CA ARG A 6 -55.71 -9.75 -26.30
C ARG A 6 -54.89 -10.90 -25.70
N ALA A 7 -54.66 -11.97 -26.46
CA ALA A 7 -53.82 -13.08 -26.03
C ALA A 7 -52.34 -12.66 -25.89
N LEU A 8 -51.83 -11.85 -26.82
CA LEU A 8 -50.47 -11.31 -26.78
C LEU A 8 -50.29 -10.36 -25.58
N ALA A 9 -51.25 -9.48 -25.32
CA ALA A 9 -51.22 -8.58 -24.17
C ALA A 9 -51.24 -9.36 -22.84
N ALA A 10 -52.06 -10.41 -22.72
CA ALA A 10 -52.07 -11.27 -21.53
C ALA A 10 -50.74 -12.00 -21.32
N PHE A 11 -50.09 -12.45 -22.41
CA PHE A 11 -48.76 -13.05 -22.36
C PHE A 11 -47.70 -12.05 -21.91
N ILE A 12 -47.71 -10.82 -22.45
CA ILE A 12 -46.76 -9.77 -22.08
C ILE A 12 -46.94 -9.38 -20.60
N VAL A 13 -48.18 -9.20 -20.14
CA VAL A 13 -48.48 -8.89 -18.73
C VAL A 13 -48.08 -10.04 -17.80
N GLY A 14 -48.38 -11.29 -18.17
CA GLY A 14 -47.95 -12.46 -17.43
C GLY A 14 -46.42 -12.63 -17.40
N TRP A 15 -45.76 -12.33 -18.52
CA TRP A 15 -44.30 -12.33 -18.63
C TRP A 15 -43.66 -11.25 -17.77
N PHE A 16 -44.17 -10.02 -17.81
CA PHE A 16 -43.70 -8.94 -16.94
C PHE A 16 -43.97 -9.25 -15.46
N ALA A 17 -45.12 -9.83 -15.10
CA ALA A 17 -45.40 -10.21 -13.70
C ALA A 17 -44.47 -11.32 -13.19
N LEU A 18 -44.15 -12.31 -14.04
CA LEU A 18 -43.19 -13.37 -13.72
C LEU A 18 -41.74 -12.85 -13.69
N PHE A 19 -41.38 -11.90 -14.54
CA PHE A 19 -40.04 -11.28 -14.55
C PHE A 19 -39.83 -10.23 -13.45
N HIS A 20 -40.88 -9.57 -12.95
CA HIS A 20 -40.79 -8.69 -11.78
C HIS A 20 -40.45 -9.47 -10.50
N GLY A 21 -40.79 -10.76 -10.42
CA GLY A 21 -40.40 -11.65 -9.32
C GLY A 21 -38.93 -12.09 -9.35
N LEU A 22 -38.21 -11.81 -10.45
CA LEU A 22 -36.78 -12.11 -10.63
C LEU A 22 -35.91 -10.83 -10.56
N LEU A 23 -36.38 -9.79 -9.88
CA LEU A 23 -35.50 -8.77 -9.34
C LEU A 23 -35.29 -9.10 -7.86
N ILE A 24 -34.47 -10.12 -7.60
CA ILE A 24 -33.86 -10.29 -6.27
C ILE A 24 -32.97 -9.07 -6.09
N ALA A 25 -33.48 -8.02 -5.45
CA ALA A 25 -32.63 -7.01 -4.86
C ALA A 25 -31.76 -7.74 -3.83
N VAL A 26 -30.52 -8.05 -4.20
CA VAL A 26 -29.53 -8.55 -3.26
C VAL A 26 -29.22 -7.38 -2.31
N ASN A 27 -29.99 -7.29 -1.22
CA ASN A 27 -29.61 -6.46 -0.08
C ASN A 27 -28.47 -7.18 0.63
N GLY A 28 -27.23 -6.90 0.22
CA GLY A 28 -26.05 -7.32 0.94
C GLY A 28 -25.87 -6.46 2.18
N GLU A 29 -26.23 -6.98 3.34
CA GLU A 29 -25.81 -6.41 4.62
C GLU A 29 -24.32 -6.76 4.80
N PHE A 30 -23.44 -5.78 4.52
CA PHE A 30 -22.00 -5.96 4.66
C PHE A 30 -21.54 -5.39 6.00
N ASP A 31 -20.72 -6.16 6.71
CA ASP A 31 -20.03 -5.68 7.91
C ASP A 31 -18.82 -4.82 7.50
N TYR A 32 -19.07 -3.53 7.31
CA TYR A 32 -18.02 -2.57 6.96
C TYR A 32 -17.02 -2.33 8.09
N ALA A 33 -17.38 -2.59 9.35
CA ALA A 33 -16.46 -2.45 10.47
C ALA A 33 -15.42 -3.58 10.46
N ASP A 34 -15.85 -4.81 10.20
CA ASP A 34 -14.97 -5.96 9.99
C ASP A 34 -14.10 -5.79 8.74
N ALA A 35 -14.68 -5.32 7.62
CA ALA A 35 -13.92 -5.05 6.39
C ALA A 35 -12.82 -3.98 6.61
N LEU A 36 -13.14 -2.90 7.34
CA LEU A 36 -12.19 -1.85 7.70
C LEU A 36 -11.07 -2.40 8.59
N THR A 37 -11.42 -3.17 9.63
CA THR A 37 -10.45 -3.80 10.54
C THR A 37 -9.46 -4.66 9.77
N LYS A 38 -9.96 -5.52 8.87
CA LYS A 38 -9.12 -6.37 8.01
C LYS A 38 -8.24 -5.57 7.06
N SER A 39 -8.73 -4.46 6.52
CA SER A 39 -7.96 -3.57 5.64
C SER A 39 -6.76 -2.94 6.37
N ILE A 40 -6.92 -2.58 7.65
CA ILE A 40 -5.83 -2.02 8.46
C ILE A 40 -4.84 -3.12 8.86
N ILE A 41 -5.32 -4.33 9.19
CA ILE A 41 -4.47 -5.50 9.45
C ILE A 41 -3.62 -5.85 8.21
N PHE A 42 -4.20 -5.76 7.00
CA PHE A 42 -3.45 -5.93 5.75
C PHE A 42 -2.28 -4.96 5.67
N LEU A 43 -2.51 -3.68 5.99
CA LEU A 43 -1.42 -2.70 5.99
C LEU A 43 -0.37 -2.99 7.08
N GLU A 44 -0.77 -3.43 8.28
CA GLU A 44 0.17 -3.89 9.31
C GLU A 44 1.02 -5.07 8.84
N ALA A 45 0.41 -5.97 8.06
CA ALA A 45 1.09 -7.11 7.46
C ALA A 45 2.11 -6.71 6.38
N GLN A 46 2.12 -5.46 5.93
CA GLN A 46 3.14 -4.93 5.01
C GLN A 46 4.30 -4.23 5.71
N ARG A 47 4.28 -4.07 7.05
CA ARG A 47 5.35 -3.39 7.79
C ARG A 47 6.70 -4.10 7.61
N SER A 48 7.74 -3.35 7.28
CA SER A 48 9.14 -3.81 7.26
C SER A 48 9.89 -3.23 8.47
N GLY A 49 11.02 -3.84 8.86
CA GLY A 49 11.81 -3.41 10.02
C GLY A 49 11.52 -4.21 11.28
N LYS A 50 11.86 -3.62 12.44
CA LYS A 50 11.62 -4.21 13.76
C LYS A 50 10.17 -3.97 14.19
N LEU A 51 9.37 -5.02 14.26
CA LEU A 51 7.94 -4.92 14.53
C LEU A 51 7.67 -4.54 16.00
N PRO A 52 6.57 -3.83 16.29
CA PRO A 52 6.18 -3.56 17.66
C PRO A 52 5.80 -4.86 18.39
N PRO A 53 6.06 -4.99 19.71
CA PRO A 53 5.78 -6.21 20.47
C PRO A 53 4.32 -6.67 20.45
N ASN A 54 3.40 -5.73 20.25
CA ASN A 54 1.96 -5.94 20.21
C ASN A 54 1.38 -5.89 18.78
N HIS A 55 2.14 -6.28 17.76
CA HIS A 55 1.60 -6.36 16.40
C HIS A 55 0.48 -7.42 16.32
N ARG A 56 -0.52 -7.21 15.45
CA ARG A 56 -1.66 -8.14 15.27
C ARG A 56 -1.36 -9.34 14.35
N PRO A 57 -0.64 -9.19 13.22
CA PRO A 57 -0.36 -10.31 12.32
C PRO A 57 0.75 -11.24 12.85
N SER A 58 0.41 -12.22 13.68
CA SER A 58 1.35 -13.11 14.39
C SER A 58 2.33 -13.91 13.53
N TRP A 59 2.05 -14.04 12.24
CA TRP A 59 2.88 -14.72 11.25
C TRP A 59 3.95 -13.81 10.64
N ARG A 60 3.98 -12.51 10.98
CA ARG A 60 5.03 -11.57 10.59
C ARG A 60 6.11 -11.50 11.67
N GLY A 61 7.36 -11.33 11.23
CA GLY A 61 8.51 -11.12 12.11
C GLY A 61 9.36 -9.93 11.67
N ASP A 62 10.37 -9.62 12.48
CA ASP A 62 11.37 -8.60 12.16
C ASP A 62 12.04 -8.89 10.80
N SER A 63 12.18 -7.88 9.95
CA SER A 63 12.75 -8.05 8.60
C SER A 63 13.49 -6.80 8.13
N ALA A 64 14.40 -6.96 7.16
CA ALA A 64 15.14 -5.87 6.53
C ALA A 64 15.80 -4.88 7.53
N LEU A 65 16.38 -5.43 8.61
CA LEU A 65 17.05 -4.66 9.68
C LEU A 65 18.38 -4.02 9.24
N GLU A 66 18.82 -4.37 8.03
CA GLU A 66 20.06 -3.90 7.42
C GLU A 66 19.80 -2.83 6.34
N ASP A 67 18.55 -2.36 6.21
CA ASP A 67 18.17 -1.38 5.21
C ASP A 67 18.90 -0.04 5.40
N GLY A 68 19.59 0.42 4.34
CA GLY A 68 20.36 1.66 4.33
C GLY A 68 21.84 1.53 4.68
N LYS A 69 22.29 0.39 5.22
CA LYS A 69 23.67 0.24 5.73
C LYS A 69 24.75 0.48 4.68
N LEU A 70 24.56 0.03 3.42
CA LEU A 70 25.54 0.27 2.35
C LEU A 70 25.69 1.76 1.98
N ALA A 71 24.66 2.55 2.23
CA ALA A 71 24.66 3.99 2.02
C ALA A 71 24.95 4.80 3.30
N ASN A 72 25.35 4.12 4.38
CA ASN A 72 25.60 4.69 5.71
C ASN A 72 24.42 5.53 6.25
N VAL A 73 23.19 5.01 6.08
CA VAL A 73 21.95 5.59 6.59
C VAL A 73 21.07 4.51 7.22
N ASP A 74 20.12 4.90 8.07
CA ASP A 74 19.08 4.00 8.57
C ASP A 74 17.82 4.12 7.69
N LEU A 75 17.48 3.06 6.95
CA LEU A 75 16.24 2.95 6.16
C LEU A 75 15.37 1.77 6.64
N VAL A 76 15.55 1.34 7.89
CA VAL A 76 14.71 0.32 8.54
C VAL A 76 13.34 0.92 8.85
N GLY A 77 12.26 0.17 8.59
CA GLY A 77 10.89 0.64 8.76
C GLY A 77 10.11 0.72 7.44
N GLY A 78 8.97 1.41 7.46
CA GLY A 78 8.15 1.62 6.27
C GLY A 78 7.36 0.36 5.85
N TYR A 79 6.86 0.38 4.63
CA TYR A 79 5.99 -0.66 4.07
C TYR A 79 6.60 -1.33 2.85
N TYR A 80 6.42 -2.64 2.71
CA TYR A 80 6.59 -3.31 1.42
C TYR A 80 5.42 -2.92 0.51
N ASP A 81 5.74 -2.65 -0.75
CA ASP A 81 4.78 -2.05 -1.69
C ASP A 81 3.64 -3.01 -2.07
N ALA A 82 3.97 -4.28 -2.33
CA ALA A 82 3.01 -5.28 -2.77
C ALA A 82 3.37 -6.67 -2.24
N GLY A 83 3.31 -7.70 -3.10
CA GLY A 83 3.71 -9.08 -2.76
C GLY A 83 5.23 -9.31 -2.79
N ASP A 84 6.02 -8.29 -3.13
CA ASP A 84 7.47 -8.32 -3.04
C ASP A 84 7.95 -7.72 -1.70
N ASN A 85 9.26 -7.51 -1.58
CA ASN A 85 9.85 -6.88 -0.41
C ASN A 85 10.51 -5.53 -0.73
N VAL A 86 10.15 -4.90 -1.84
CA VAL A 86 10.70 -3.59 -2.21
C VAL A 86 9.89 -2.48 -1.54
N LYS A 87 10.59 -1.45 -1.08
CA LYS A 87 9.98 -0.22 -0.55
C LYS A 87 9.98 0.84 -1.63
N TYR A 88 8.86 1.00 -2.35
CA TYR A 88 8.68 2.09 -3.31
C TYR A 88 8.10 3.33 -2.62
N GLY A 89 8.87 4.41 -2.59
CA GLY A 89 8.55 5.62 -1.81
C GLY A 89 7.31 6.36 -2.30
N LEU A 90 7.06 6.41 -3.61
CA LEU A 90 5.91 7.10 -4.18
C LEU A 90 4.56 6.46 -3.79
N PRO A 91 4.29 5.17 -4.07
CA PRO A 91 3.04 4.53 -3.65
C PRO A 91 2.90 4.47 -2.12
N MET A 92 4.00 4.34 -1.37
CA MET A 92 3.97 4.45 0.09
C MET A 92 3.51 5.84 0.54
N ALA A 93 4.06 6.92 -0.03
CA ALA A 93 3.67 8.30 0.28
C ALA A 93 2.21 8.57 -0.03
N PHE A 94 1.72 8.05 -1.17
CA PHE A 94 0.31 8.13 -1.53
C PHE A 94 -0.58 7.41 -0.50
N THR A 95 -0.20 6.21 -0.09
CA THR A 95 -0.93 5.42 0.92
C THR A 95 -1.01 6.15 2.26
N VAL A 96 0.11 6.65 2.78
CA VAL A 96 0.17 7.39 4.06
C VAL A 96 -0.64 8.68 3.99
N THR A 97 -0.61 9.39 2.86
CA THR A 97 -1.42 10.60 2.63
C THR A 97 -2.91 10.27 2.66
N THR A 98 -3.31 9.21 1.96
CA THR A 98 -4.72 8.78 1.90
C THR A 98 -5.23 8.32 3.26
N LEU A 99 -4.42 7.59 4.04
CA LEU A 99 -4.75 7.25 5.44
C LEU A 99 -4.90 8.48 6.31
N SER A 100 -4.04 9.49 6.13
CA SER A 100 -4.10 10.75 6.87
C SER A 100 -5.37 11.51 6.53
N TRP A 101 -5.78 11.56 5.27
CA TRP A 101 -7.08 12.12 4.87
C TRP A 101 -8.24 11.33 5.49
N ALA A 102 -8.20 10.00 5.45
CA ALA A 102 -9.24 9.19 6.06
C ALA A 102 -9.37 9.46 7.57
N ALA A 103 -8.25 9.59 8.28
CA ALA A 103 -8.23 9.93 9.70
C ALA A 103 -8.83 11.30 10.02
N ILE A 104 -8.74 12.26 9.09
CA ILE A 104 -9.31 13.60 9.24
C ILE A 104 -10.82 13.60 8.94
N PHE A 105 -11.22 12.98 7.83
CA PHE A 105 -12.61 13.08 7.34
C PHE A 105 -13.57 12.09 7.99
N TYR A 106 -13.08 10.91 8.41
CA TYR A 106 -13.90 9.81 8.93
C TYR A 106 -13.56 9.48 10.38
N GLU A 107 -13.14 10.48 11.18
CA GLU A 107 -12.72 10.27 12.56
C GLU A 107 -13.81 9.59 13.41
N SER A 108 -15.07 9.99 13.26
CA SER A 108 -16.21 9.41 13.99
C SER A 108 -16.40 7.93 13.67
N GLU A 109 -16.31 7.56 12.41
CA GLU A 109 -16.52 6.22 11.89
C GLU A 109 -15.37 5.31 12.30
N LEU A 110 -14.12 5.80 12.19
CA LEU A 110 -12.93 5.10 12.66
C LEU A 110 -12.96 4.86 14.17
N LYS A 111 -13.48 5.82 14.95
CA LYS A 111 -13.70 5.65 16.39
C LYS A 111 -14.80 4.65 16.68
N ALA A 112 -15.93 4.71 15.96
CA ALA A 112 -17.04 3.78 16.12
C ALA A 112 -16.62 2.33 15.80
N ALA A 113 -15.73 2.14 14.83
CA ALA A 113 -15.14 0.84 14.50
C ALA A 113 -13.98 0.44 15.44
N GLY A 114 -13.53 1.31 16.36
CA GLY A 114 -12.41 1.02 17.27
C GLY A 114 -11.03 1.02 16.62
N GLU A 115 -10.89 1.52 15.39
CA GLU A 115 -9.68 1.42 14.57
C GLU A 115 -8.86 2.72 14.49
N MET A 116 -9.34 3.83 15.07
CA MET A 116 -8.68 5.14 15.00
C MET A 116 -7.21 5.11 15.46
N GLU A 117 -6.89 4.40 16.54
CA GLU A 117 -5.52 4.31 17.04
C GLU A 117 -4.63 3.44 16.15
N ASN A 118 -5.18 2.41 15.51
CA ASN A 118 -4.43 1.59 14.55
C ASN A 118 -4.13 2.37 13.27
N VAL A 119 -5.07 3.20 12.80
CA VAL A 119 -4.83 4.13 11.68
C VAL A 119 -3.74 5.14 12.03
N ARG A 120 -3.79 5.76 13.23
CA ARG A 120 -2.74 6.66 13.71
C ARG A 120 -1.38 5.97 13.79
N ALA A 121 -1.34 4.74 14.28
CA ALA A 121 -0.13 3.93 14.33
C ALA A 121 0.41 3.59 12.93
N ALA A 122 -0.48 3.34 11.95
CA ALA A 122 -0.10 3.12 10.56
C ALA A 122 0.49 4.38 9.90
N ILE A 123 -0.17 5.54 10.09
CA ILE A 123 0.35 6.83 9.61
C ILE A 123 1.74 7.08 10.20
N ARG A 124 1.88 6.95 11.52
CA ARG A 124 3.15 7.12 12.23
C ARG A 124 4.24 6.22 11.65
N TRP A 125 3.94 4.94 11.42
CA TRP A 125 4.91 3.99 10.87
C TRP A 125 5.48 4.43 9.51
N GLY A 126 4.60 4.94 8.64
CA GLY A 126 5.01 5.47 7.34
C GLY A 126 5.77 6.79 7.44
N THR A 127 5.30 7.72 8.28
CA THR A 127 5.96 9.03 8.43
C THR A 127 7.32 8.93 9.11
N ASP A 128 7.49 8.04 10.08
CA ASP A 128 8.78 7.78 10.73
C ASP A 128 9.80 7.28 9.69
N TYR A 129 9.37 6.46 8.73
CA TYR A 129 10.20 6.07 7.60
C TYR A 129 10.53 7.24 6.66
N PHE A 130 9.60 8.15 6.36
CA PHE A 130 9.91 9.33 5.54
C PHE A 130 10.92 10.27 6.20
N ILE A 131 10.87 10.43 7.52
CA ILE A 131 11.88 11.19 8.25
C ILE A 131 13.27 10.58 8.02
N LYS A 132 13.39 9.25 8.17
CA LYS A 132 14.63 8.52 7.87
C LYS A 132 15.08 8.65 6.42
N ALA A 133 14.15 8.52 5.48
CA ALA A 133 14.41 8.66 4.04
C ALA A 133 14.81 10.09 3.63
N SER A 134 14.54 11.08 4.48
CA SER A 134 14.95 12.49 4.31
C SER A 134 16.09 12.92 5.24
N SER A 135 16.79 11.97 5.86
CA SER A 135 17.83 12.24 6.87
C SER A 135 19.03 13.05 6.36
N ARG A 136 19.26 13.09 5.05
CA ARG A 136 20.34 13.87 4.43
C ARG A 136 19.77 15.12 3.75
N ARG A 137 20.41 16.27 3.96
CA ARG A 137 20.02 17.51 3.28
C ARG A 137 20.02 17.32 1.76
N ASP A 138 19.01 17.89 1.12
CA ASP A 138 18.82 17.88 -0.33
C ASP A 138 18.83 16.49 -0.96
N CYS A 139 18.54 15.44 -0.18
CA CYS A 139 18.49 14.06 -0.64
C CYS A 139 17.23 13.39 -0.08
N LEU A 140 16.47 12.73 -0.96
CA LEU A 140 15.34 11.90 -0.58
C LEU A 140 15.55 10.50 -1.12
N TYR A 141 15.63 9.51 -0.22
CA TYR A 141 15.63 8.10 -0.57
C TYR A 141 14.23 7.68 -1.00
N VAL A 142 14.09 7.22 -2.25
CA VAL A 142 12.78 6.91 -2.86
C VAL A 142 12.57 5.42 -3.11
N GLN A 143 13.62 4.60 -3.00
CA GLN A 143 13.52 3.15 -3.09
C GLN A 143 14.56 2.48 -2.19
N ALA A 144 14.16 1.40 -1.51
CA ALA A 144 15.08 0.52 -0.80
C ALA A 144 14.72 -0.94 -1.01
N ASN A 145 15.72 -1.76 -1.35
CA ASN A 145 15.59 -3.21 -1.48
C ASN A 145 16.32 -3.89 -0.30
N PRO A 146 15.69 -4.88 0.36
CA PRO A 146 16.35 -5.70 1.37
C PRO A 146 17.57 -6.43 0.80
N LEU A 147 18.58 -6.59 1.64
CA LEU A 147 19.69 -7.52 1.35
C LEU A 147 19.12 -8.95 1.35
N SER A 148 19.19 -9.64 0.21
CA SER A 148 18.90 -11.08 0.13
C SER A 148 20.13 -11.87 0.56
N PRO A 149 20.08 -12.67 1.64
CA PRO A 149 21.19 -13.56 1.99
C PRO A 149 21.23 -14.86 1.17
N THR A 150 20.25 -15.16 0.30
CA THR A 150 20.03 -16.54 -0.20
C THR A 150 20.11 -16.73 -1.71
N ILE A 151 20.25 -15.68 -2.54
CA ILE A 151 20.29 -15.87 -4.01
C ILE A 151 21.68 -15.55 -4.55
N ARG A 152 22.49 -16.61 -4.70
CA ARG A 152 23.78 -16.59 -5.41
C ARG A 152 23.56 -16.64 -6.94
N THR A 153 22.85 -15.67 -7.50
CA THR A 153 22.82 -15.44 -8.95
C THR A 153 23.41 -14.07 -9.23
N SER A 154 24.47 -14.04 -10.03
CA SER A 154 25.42 -12.95 -10.25
C SER A 154 24.87 -11.68 -10.92
N LYS A 155 23.57 -11.37 -10.80
CA LYS A 155 22.99 -10.13 -11.35
C LYS A 155 21.98 -9.39 -10.46
N ILE A 156 21.58 -9.88 -9.29
CA ILE A 156 20.76 -9.13 -8.32
C ILE A 156 21.16 -9.51 -6.88
N THR A 157 22.33 -9.04 -6.44
CA THR A 157 22.83 -9.20 -5.06
C THR A 157 23.46 -7.90 -4.60
N ALA A 158 22.64 -6.88 -4.39
CA ALA A 158 23.03 -5.66 -3.71
C ALA A 158 21.78 -5.00 -3.14
N GLN A 159 21.87 -4.41 -1.96
CA GLN A 159 20.89 -3.43 -1.51
C GLN A 159 20.98 -2.26 -2.49
N SER A 160 19.97 -2.14 -3.35
CA SER A 160 19.86 -1.03 -4.27
C SER A 160 19.03 0.06 -3.60
N ILE A 161 19.56 1.26 -3.57
CA ILE A 161 18.92 2.42 -3.00
C ILE A 161 18.88 3.49 -4.09
N SER A 162 17.69 3.96 -4.43
CA SER A 162 17.50 5.06 -5.35
C SER A 162 17.16 6.32 -4.56
N TYR A 163 17.73 7.46 -4.94
CA TYR A 163 17.45 8.74 -4.28
C TYR A 163 17.37 9.88 -5.29
N VAL A 164 16.66 10.94 -4.90
CA VAL A 164 16.55 12.19 -5.66
C VAL A 164 17.34 13.27 -4.92
N LYS A 165 18.23 13.97 -5.64
CA LYS A 165 19.01 15.09 -5.10
C LYS A 165 18.44 16.42 -5.58
N LYS A 166 18.24 17.39 -4.68
CA LYS A 166 17.74 18.73 -5.04
C LYS A 166 18.81 19.47 -5.86
N GLY A 167 18.46 19.84 -7.10
CA GLY A 167 19.37 20.50 -8.06
C GLY A 167 19.17 20.10 -9.51
N TRP A 168 18.40 19.05 -9.80
CA TRP A 168 18.02 18.69 -11.17
C TRP A 168 16.79 19.50 -11.61
N THR A 169 17.02 20.69 -12.18
CA THR A 169 16.05 21.37 -13.04
C THR A 169 16.20 20.85 -14.46
N SER A 170 15.09 20.48 -15.09
CA SER A 170 15.01 20.10 -16.52
C SER A 170 15.84 21.04 -17.40
N GLY A 171 16.87 20.51 -18.07
CA GLY A 171 17.74 21.30 -18.93
C GLY A 171 18.91 20.51 -19.54
N ARG A 172 18.63 19.88 -20.69
CA ARG A 172 19.55 19.34 -21.71
C ARG A 172 20.47 18.17 -21.35
N GLU A 173 20.53 17.22 -22.30
CA GLU A 173 21.36 16.02 -22.34
C GLU A 173 22.80 16.30 -21.92
N GLY A 174 23.19 15.71 -20.79
CA GLY A 174 24.56 15.43 -20.42
C GLY A 174 24.58 13.99 -19.92
N THR A 175 25.21 13.10 -20.69
CA THR A 175 25.48 11.72 -20.30
C THR A 175 26.44 11.72 -19.11
N GLU A 176 25.93 11.80 -17.89
CA GLU A 176 26.66 11.36 -16.71
C GLU A 176 26.00 10.08 -16.20
N SER A 177 26.57 8.95 -16.65
CA SER A 177 26.40 7.67 -15.98
C SER A 177 26.87 7.82 -14.54
N GLY A 178 25.94 8.04 -13.61
CA GLY A 178 26.22 7.96 -12.18
C GLY A 178 26.81 6.58 -11.89
N ASN A 179 28.09 6.55 -11.53
CA ASN A 179 28.85 5.35 -11.23
C ASN A 179 28.00 4.41 -10.36
N GLN A 180 27.71 3.22 -10.89
CA GLN A 180 27.56 2.04 -10.07
C GLN A 180 28.89 1.87 -9.34
N HIS A 181 28.96 2.35 -8.10
CA HIS A 181 30.04 1.93 -7.20
C HIS A 181 29.77 0.47 -6.84
N GLU A 182 30.22 -0.41 -7.73
CA GLU A 182 30.63 -1.76 -7.41
C GLU A 182 31.75 -1.62 -6.36
N VAL A 183 31.40 -1.80 -5.08
CA VAL A 183 32.38 -1.90 -4.01
C VAL A 183 33.09 -3.23 -4.20
N SER A 184 34.20 -3.16 -4.95
CA SER A 184 35.14 -4.26 -5.11
C SER A 184 36.13 -4.26 -3.94
N LYS A 185 35.97 -5.26 -3.07
CA LYS A 185 36.97 -6.08 -2.36
C LYS A 185 36.47 -6.53 -0.99
#